data_AF-A0A7J6W1W6-F1
#
_entry.id   AF-A0A7J6W1W6-F1
#
_cell.length_a   1.000
_cell.length_b   1.000
_cell.length_c   1.000
_cell.angle_alpha   90.00
_cell.angle_beta   90.00
_cell.angle_gamma   90.00
#
_symmetry.space_group_name_H-M   'P 1'
#
loop_
_entity.id
_entity.type
_entity.pdbx_description
1 polymer ?
#
loop_
_entity_poly.entity_id
_entity_poly.type
_entity_poly.pdbx_seq_one_letter_code
_entity_poly.pdbx_strand_id
1 'polypeptide(L)'
;MELVISPITEVVTRVVDCSTRHLNYLRALDENLNKLEEEMAQLNEHKEDLINKVIAEEEQLKVRTNQVNGWMQRVETNEVKVDQIIFEGRQHLER
;
A
#
# COMPACT_ATOMS: atom_id res chain seq x y z
N MET A 1 47.95 5.32 1.15
CA MET A 1 47.52 4.17 0.35
C MET A 1 46.55 4.68 -0.69
N GLU A 2 47.06 5.03 -1.86
CA GLU A 2 46.21 5.33 -3.01
C GLU A 2 45.53 4.03 -3.42
N LEU A 3 44.20 3.98 -3.33
CA LEU A 3 43.43 2.89 -3.91
C LEU A 3 43.67 2.97 -5.41
N VAL A 4 44.41 2.00 -5.95
CA VAL A 4 44.57 1.87 -7.40
C VAL A 4 43.18 1.53 -7.95
N ILE A 5 42.48 2.52 -8.49
CA ILE A 5 41.19 2.33 -9.16
C ILE A 5 41.51 1.63 -10.48
N SER A 6 41.61 0.30 -10.41
CA SER A 6 41.63 -0.54 -11.60
C SER A 6 40.24 -0.50 -12.23
N PRO A 7 40.12 -0.54 -13.56
CA PRO A 7 38.83 -0.67 -14.25
C PRO A 7 37.95 -1.79 -13.65
N ILE A 8 38.56 -2.86 -13.15
CA ILE A 8 37.85 -3.96 -12.46
C ILE A 8 37.21 -3.48 -11.15
N THR A 9 37.92 -2.70 -10.33
CA THR A 9 37.38 -2.19 -9.06
C THR A 9 36.22 -1.22 -9.28
N GLU A 10 36.29 -0.38 -10.32
CA GLU A 10 35.20 0.53 -10.67
C GLU A 10 33.93 -0.23 -11.10
N VAL A 11 34.09 -1.28 -11.92
CA VAL A 11 32.98 -2.15 -12.33
C VAL A 11 32.37 -2.84 -11.11
N VAL A 12 33.18 -3.39 -10.21
CA VAL A 12 32.70 -4.07 -8.99
C VAL A 12 31.94 -3.09 -8.10
N THR A 13 32.47 -1.90 -7.84
CA THR A 13 31.79 -0.87 -7.04
C THR A 13 30.43 -0.50 -7.65
N ARG A 14 30.36 -0.27 -8.97
CA ARG A 14 29.10 0.04 -9.65
C ARG A 14 28.07 -1.07 -9.54
N VAL A 15 28.49 -2.33 -9.64
CA VAL A 15 27.59 -3.49 -9.49
C VAL A 15 27.05 -3.55 -8.06
N VAL A 16 27.91 -3.39 -7.04
CA VAL A 16 27.50 -3.37 -5.64
C VAL A 16 26.52 -2.22 -5.34
N ASP A 17 26.80 -1.02 -5.85
CA ASP A 17 25.93 0.15 -5.67
C ASP A 17 24.57 -0.03 -6.37
N CYS A 18 24.56 -0.67 -7.54
CA CYS A 18 23.33 -1.00 -8.25
C CYS A 18 22.50 -2.01 -7.45
N SER A 19 23.11 -3.13 -7.04
CA SER A 19 22.45 -4.17 -6.25
C SER A 19 21.93 -3.64 -4.92
N THR A 20 22.70 -2.79 -4.23
CA THR A 20 22.29 -2.19 -2.95
C THR A 20 21.07 -1.28 -3.12
N ARG A 21 21.06 -0.43 -4.16
CA ARG A 21 19.89 0.42 -4.46
C ARG A 21 18.66 -0.40 -4.79
N HIS A 22 18.83 -1.47 -5.57
CA HIS A 22 17.72 -2.34 -5.94
C HIS A 22 17.14 -3.08 -4.72
N LEU A 23 17.99 -3.63 -3.85
CA LEU A 23 17.54 -4.29 -2.62
C LEU A 23 16.83 -3.33 -1.66
N ASN A 24 17.34 -2.08 -1.53
CA ASN A 24 16.69 -1.07 -0.71
C ASN A 24 15.32 -0.67 -1.27
N TYR A 25 15.18 -0.59 -2.60
CA TYR A 25 13.90 -0.37 -3.25
C TYR A 25 12.90 -1.50 -2.97
N LEU A 26 13.31 -2.76 -3.13
CA LEU A 26 12.44 -3.91 -2.87
C LEU A 26 12.01 -3.97 -1.40
N ARG A 27 12.93 -3.69 -0.47
CA ARG A 27 12.58 -3.62 0.97
C ARG A 27 11.55 -2.53 1.25
N ALA A 28 11.76 -1.32 0.74
CA ALA A 28 10.82 -0.22 0.93
C ALA A 28 9.46 -0.50 0.26
N LEU A 29 9.45 -1.17 -0.89
CA LEU A 29 8.23 -1.62 -1.53
C LEU A 29 7.47 -2.60 -0.63
N ASP A 30 8.14 -3.65 -0.13
CA ASP A 30 7.51 -4.63 0.76
C ASP A 30 6.95 -4.00 2.03
N GLU A 31 7.71 -3.11 2.69
CA GLU A 31 7.26 -2.36 3.86
C GLU A 31 6.01 -1.50 3.55
N ASN A 32 5.98 -0.81 2.41
CA ASN A 32 4.84 -0.01 2.01
C ASN A 32 3.60 -0.85 1.70
N LEU A 33 3.76 -2.02 1.08
CA LEU A 33 2.64 -2.92 0.78
C LEU A 33 2.04 -3.49 2.08
N ASN A 34 2.88 -3.94 3.02
CA ASN A 34 2.44 -4.41 4.33
C ASN A 34 1.68 -3.30 5.10
N LYS A 35 2.19 -2.07 5.06
CA LYS A 35 1.52 -0.92 5.70
C LYS A 35 0.19 -0.59 5.04
N LEU A 36 0.13 -0.68 3.71
CA LEU A 36 -1.11 -0.42 2.96
C LEU A 36 -2.18 -1.48 3.25
N GLU A 37 -1.79 -2.76 3.35
CA GLU A 37 -2.67 -3.85 3.78
C GLU A 37 -3.24 -3.59 5.19
N GLU A 38 -2.40 -3.18 6.14
CA GLU A 38 -2.81 -2.86 7.50
C GLU A 38 -3.77 -1.66 7.56
N GLU A 39 -3.45 -0.57 6.86
CA GLU A 39 -4.31 0.62 6.79
C GLU A 39 -5.67 0.31 6.14
N MET A 40 -5.69 -0.56 5.13
CA MET A 40 -6.93 -0.99 4.47
C MET A 40 -7.77 -1.90 5.37
N ALA A 41 -7.14 -2.79 6.14
CA ALA A 41 -7.82 -3.60 7.14
C ALA A 41 -8.50 -2.72 8.20
N GLN A 42 -7.77 -1.74 8.75
CA GLN A 42 -8.33 -0.78 9.70
C GLN A 42 -9.48 0.01 9.07
N LEU A 43 -9.34 0.50 7.83
CA LEU A 43 -10.42 1.22 7.15
C LEU A 43 -11.67 0.34 6.99
N ASN A 44 -11.50 -0.95 6.71
CA ASN A 44 -12.60 -1.90 6.60
C ASN A 44 -13.32 -2.13 7.93
N GLU A 45 -12.61 -2.22 9.06
CA GLU A 45 -13.23 -2.26 10.39
C GLU A 45 -14.09 -1.02 10.64
N HIS A 46 -13.56 0.18 10.33
CA HIS A 46 -14.32 1.43 10.47
C HIS A 46 -15.54 1.49 9.52
N LYS A 47 -15.42 0.91 8.31
CA LYS A 47 -16.52 0.78 7.34
C LYS A 47 -17.64 -0.07 7.92
N GLU A 48 -17.32 -1.23 8.49
CA GLU A 48 -18.28 -2.14 9.11
C GLU A 48 -19.00 -1.48 10.30
N ASP A 49 -18.26 -0.80 11.17
CA ASP A 49 -18.83 -0.05 12.29
C ASP A 49 -19.78 1.06 11.82
N LEU A 50 -19.41 1.78 10.76
CA LEU A 50 -20.24 2.82 10.18
C LEU A 50 -21.51 2.22 9.55
N ILE A 51 -21.40 1.10 8.83
CA ILE A 51 -22.55 0.41 8.23
C ILE A 51 -23.55 0.00 9.33
N ASN A 52 -23.07 -0.60 10.42
CA ASN A 52 -23.92 -0.99 11.54
C ASN A 52 -24.67 0.20 12.15
N LYS A 53 -23.98 1.35 12.32
CA LYS A 53 -24.61 2.59 12.81
C LYS A 53 -25.64 3.13 11.82
N VAL A 54 -25.32 3.13 10.53
CA VAL A 54 -26.23 3.61 9.48
C VAL A 54 -27.50 2.77 9.46
N ILE A 55 -27.39 1.45 9.54
CA ILE A 55 -28.54 0.55 9.61
C ILE A 55 -29.41 0.88 10.84
N ALA A 56 -28.81 1.00 12.03
CA ALA A 56 -29.56 1.31 13.25
C ALA A 56 -30.28 2.67 13.20
N GLU A 57 -29.69 3.66 12.54
CA GLU A 57 -30.31 4.99 12.36
C GLU A 57 -31.41 4.96 11.28
N GLU A 58 -31.22 4.20 10.19
CA GLU A 58 -32.21 4.00 9.14
C GLU A 58 -33.44 3.21 9.65
N GLU A 59 -33.23 2.24 10.55
CA GLU A 59 -34.31 1.56 11.28
C GLU A 59 -35.14 2.52 12.14
N GLN A 60 -34.54 3.60 12.62
CA GLN A 60 -35.23 4.71 13.31
C GLN A 60 -35.84 5.74 12.34
N LEU A 61 -36.01 5.37 11.07
CA LEU A 61 -36.58 6.21 10.00
C LEU A 61 -35.76 7.47 9.68
N LYS A 62 -34.48 7.52 10.09
CA LYS A 62 -33.60 8.61 9.68
C LYS A 62 -33.06 8.35 8.29
N VAL A 63 -32.99 9.40 7.48
CA VAL A 63 -32.48 9.31 6.11
C VAL A 63 -30.96 9.49 6.14
N ARG A 64 -30.23 8.53 5.56
CA ARG A 64 -28.79 8.63 5.34
C ARG A 64 -28.45 9.88 4.54
N THR A 65 -27.43 10.59 4.98
CA THR A 65 -26.99 11.80 4.29
C THR A 65 -26.20 11.46 3.03
N ASN A 66 -26.21 12.37 2.05
CA ASN A 66 -25.39 12.24 0.85
C ASN A 66 -23.88 12.17 1.17
N GLN A 67 -23.44 12.77 2.29
CA GLN A 67 -22.04 12.70 2.71
C GLN A 67 -21.66 11.28 3.13
N VAL A 68 -22.52 10.62 3.92
CA VAL A 68 -22.30 9.23 4.34
C VAL A 68 -22.31 8.30 3.12
N ASN A 69 -23.28 8.48 2.22
CA ASN A 69 -23.35 7.69 0.99
C ASN A 69 -22.09 7.85 0.12
N GLY A 70 -21.65 9.10 -0.10
CA GLY A 70 -20.44 9.38 -0.86
C GLY A 70 -19.16 8.88 -0.18
N TRP A 71 -19.12 8.82 1.16
CA TRP A 71 -18.00 8.22 1.88
C TRP A 71 -17.94 6.71 1.65
N MET A 72 -19.06 6.00 1.79
CA MET A 72 -19.13 4.55 1.57
C MET A 72 -18.67 4.16 0.16
N GLN A 73 -19.17 4.86 -0.87
CA GLN A 73 -18.76 4.64 -2.26
C GLN A 73 -17.26 4.83 -2.50
N ARG A 74 -16.65 5.83 -1.85
CA ARG A 74 -15.20 6.07 -1.96
C ARG A 74 -14.40 4.97 -1.30
N VAL A 75 -14.84 4.45 -0.15
CA VAL A 75 -14.16 3.34 0.53
C VAL A 75 -14.22 2.07 -0.31
N GLU A 76 -15.40 1.71 -0.85
CA GLU A 76 -15.55 0.58 -1.77
C GLU A 76 -14.65 0.73 -3.02
N THR A 77 -14.58 1.94 -3.58
CA THR A 77 -13.69 2.23 -4.73
C THR A 77 -12.21 2.09 -4.34
N ASN A 78 -11.84 2.51 -3.14
CA ASN A 78 -10.47 2.44 -2.66
C ASN A 78 -10.05 1.00 -2.36
N GLU A 79 -10.95 0.17 -1.83
CA GLU A 79 -10.72 -1.26 -1.59
C GLU A 79 -10.24 -1.96 -2.86
N VAL A 80 -10.97 -1.82 -3.96
CA VAL A 80 -10.59 -2.40 -5.27
C VAL A 80 -9.24 -1.88 -5.76
N LYS A 81 -8.96 -0.59 -5.57
CA LYS A 81 -7.68 0.01 -6.00
C LYS A 81 -6.52 -0.49 -5.16
N VAL A 82 -6.71 -0.61 -3.85
CA VAL A 82 -5.68 -1.07 -2.92
C VAL A 82 -5.37 -2.54 -3.19
N ASP A 83 -6.37 -3.38 -3.40
CA ASP A 83 -6.19 -4.79 -3.77
C ASP A 83 -5.35 -4.93 -5.05
N GLN A 84 -5.64 -4.10 -6.07
CA GLN A 84 -4.86 -4.08 -7.31
C GLN A 84 -3.40 -3.64 -7.08
N ILE A 85 -3.18 -2.58 -6.30
CA ILE A 85 -1.83 -2.08 -5.98
C ILE A 85 -1.03 -3.14 -5.22
N ILE A 86 -1.66 -3.82 -4.26
CA ILE A 86 -1.05 -4.90 -3.49
C ILE A 86 -0.67 -6.04 -4.44
N PHE A 87 -1.61 -6.50 -5.27
CA PHE A 87 -1.37 -7.57 -6.21
C PHE A 87 -0.19 -7.28 -7.16
N GLU A 88 -0.18 -6.10 -7.79
CA GLU A 88 0.91 -5.68 -8.69
C GLU A 88 2.23 -5.52 -7.95
N GLY A 89 2.21 -4.96 -6.74
CA GLY A 89 3.38 -4.77 -5.89
C GLY A 89 4.01 -6.09 -5.48
N ARG A 90 3.21 -7.07 -5.06
CA ARG A 90 3.68 -8.42 -4.70
C ARG A 90 4.27 -9.13 -5.91
N GLN A 91 3.64 -9.03 -7.08
CA GLN A 91 4.20 -9.57 -8.33
C GLN A 91 5.57 -8.94 -8.67
N HIS A 92 5.77 -7.66 -8.36
CA HIS A 92 7.05 -6.99 -8.58
C HIS A 92 8.16 -7.47 -7.61
N LEU A 93 7.80 -7.92 -6.40
CA LEU A 93 8.76 -8.51 -5.45
C LEU A 93 9.22 -9.92 -5.85
N GLU A 94 8.40 -10.64 -6.61
CA GLU A 94 8.68 -12.01 -7.06
C GLU A 94 9.53 -12.09 -8.35
N ARG A 95 9.82 -10.96 -9.00
CA ARG A 95 10.63 -10.87 -10.22
C ARG A 95 12.10 -10.65 -9.95
#